data_AF-A0A837AIR4-F1
#
_entry.id   AF-A0A837AIR4-F1
#
_cell.length_a   1.000
_cell.length_b   1.000
_cell.length_c   1.000
_cell.angle_alpha   90.00
_cell.angle_beta   90.00
_cell.angle_gamma   90.00
#
_symmetry.space_group_name_H-M   'P 1'
#
loop_
_entity.id
_entity.type
_entity.pdbx_description
1 polymer ?
#
loop_
_entity_poly.entity_id
_entity_poly.type
_entity_poly.pdbx_seq_one_letter_code
_entity_poly.pdbx_strand_id
1 'polypeptide(L)'
;MSTALATLAGKLAERVGMDSVDPQELITTLRQTAFKGDASDAQFIALLIVANQYGLNPWTKEIYAFPDKQNGIVPVVGVDGWSRIINENQQFDGMDFEQDNESCTCRIYRKDRNHPICVTEWMDECRREPFKTREGREITGPWQSHPKRMLRHKAMIQCARLAFGFAGIYDKDEAERIVENTAYTAERQPERDITPVNDETMQEINTLLIALDKTWDDDLLPLCSQIFRRDIRASSELTQAEAVKALGFLKQKATEQKVAA
;
A
#
# COMPACT_ATOMS: atom_id res chain seq x y z
N MET A 1 -15.05 -22.07 2.84
CA MET A 1 -14.19 -21.73 1.67
C MET A 1 -15.05 -20.94 0.71
N SER A 2 -14.61 -19.77 0.22
CA SER A 2 -15.42 -19.00 -0.73
C SER A 2 -15.47 -19.71 -2.10
N THR A 3 -16.63 -19.69 -2.75
CA THR A 3 -16.83 -20.23 -4.11
C THR A 3 -15.92 -19.56 -5.15
N ALA A 4 -15.64 -18.27 -4.97
CA ALA A 4 -14.71 -17.52 -5.81
C ALA A 4 -13.30 -18.11 -5.76
N LEU A 5 -12.87 -18.57 -4.59
CA LEU A 5 -11.51 -19.06 -4.41
C LEU A 5 -11.26 -20.39 -5.11
N ALA A 6 -12.16 -21.34 -4.92
CA ALA A 6 -12.09 -22.63 -5.61
C ALA A 6 -12.11 -22.43 -7.14
N THR A 7 -12.92 -21.49 -7.63
CA THR A 7 -13.02 -21.18 -9.05
C THR A 7 -11.71 -20.60 -9.62
N LEU A 8 -11.11 -19.62 -8.94
CA LEU A 8 -9.88 -18.98 -9.40
C LEU A 8 -8.66 -19.91 -9.32
N ALA A 9 -8.59 -20.72 -8.27
CA ALA A 9 -7.56 -21.74 -8.11
C ALA A 9 -7.70 -22.84 -9.18
N GLY A 10 -8.93 -23.28 -9.46
CA GLY A 10 -9.22 -24.27 -10.51
C GLY A 10 -8.82 -23.79 -11.91
N LYS A 11 -9.15 -22.54 -12.27
CA LYS A 11 -8.73 -21.95 -13.56
C LYS A 11 -7.21 -21.90 -13.73
N LEU A 12 -6.49 -21.58 -12.66
CA LEU A 12 -5.03 -21.59 -12.68
C LEU A 12 -4.49 -23.01 -12.80
N ALA A 13 -5.06 -23.96 -12.05
CA ALA A 13 -4.67 -25.36 -12.10
C ALA A 13 -4.85 -25.95 -13.50
N GLU A 14 -6.00 -25.70 -14.15
CA GLU A 14 -6.25 -26.10 -15.53
C GLU A 14 -5.20 -25.53 -16.50
N ARG A 15 -4.88 -24.24 -16.36
CA ARG A 15 -3.87 -23.57 -17.20
C ARG A 15 -2.48 -24.20 -17.09
N VAL A 16 -2.10 -24.69 -15.91
CA VAL A 16 -0.78 -25.27 -15.66
C VAL A 16 -0.77 -26.81 -15.71
N GLY A 17 -1.87 -27.44 -16.13
CA GLY A 17 -1.97 -28.90 -16.25
C GLY A 17 -2.04 -29.63 -14.90
N MET A 18 -2.63 -29.01 -13.89
CA MET A 18 -2.85 -29.55 -12.54
C MET A 18 -4.34 -29.79 -12.23
N ASP A 19 -5.16 -29.96 -13.27
CA ASP A 19 -6.61 -30.17 -13.21
C ASP A 19 -7.02 -31.46 -12.47
N SER A 20 -6.11 -32.42 -12.33
CA SER A 20 -6.35 -33.68 -11.60
C SER A 20 -6.08 -33.61 -10.09
N VAL A 21 -5.58 -32.48 -9.58
CA VAL A 21 -5.23 -32.33 -8.16
C VAL A 21 -6.44 -31.83 -7.37
N ASP A 22 -6.62 -32.32 -6.14
CA ASP A 22 -7.69 -31.87 -5.27
C ASP A 22 -7.62 -30.34 -5.04
N PRO A 23 -8.71 -29.59 -5.26
CA PRO A 23 -8.72 -28.13 -5.10
C PRO A 23 -8.28 -27.65 -3.71
N GLN A 24 -8.54 -28.42 -2.65
CA GLN A 24 -8.18 -28.04 -1.29
C GLN A 24 -6.68 -28.23 -1.03
N GLU A 25 -6.10 -29.29 -1.58
CA GLU A 25 -4.65 -29.52 -1.59
C GLU A 25 -3.91 -28.44 -2.42
N LEU A 26 -4.46 -28.06 -3.59
CA LEU A 26 -3.93 -26.97 -4.43
C LEU A 26 -3.89 -25.64 -3.67
N ILE A 27 -5.00 -25.27 -3.03
CA ILE A 27 -5.09 -24.02 -2.25
C ILE A 27 -4.10 -24.03 -1.09
N THR A 28 -3.96 -25.15 -0.38
CA THR A 28 -3.04 -25.29 0.74
C THR A 28 -1.60 -25.12 0.29
N THR A 29 -1.21 -25.82 -0.79
CA THR A 29 0.13 -25.71 -1.39
C THR A 29 0.42 -24.31 -1.89
N LEU A 30 -0.56 -23.66 -2.53
CA LEU A 30 -0.38 -22.31 -3.08
C LEU A 30 -0.26 -21.26 -1.98
N ARG A 31 -0.99 -21.39 -0.86
CA ARG A 31 -0.79 -20.53 0.33
C ARG A 31 0.65 -20.63 0.85
N GLN A 32 1.17 -21.84 1.01
CA GLN A 32 2.54 -22.04 1.51
C GLN A 32 3.62 -21.53 0.56
N THR A 33 3.35 -21.55 -0.74
CA THR A 33 4.34 -21.20 -1.77
C THR A 33 4.35 -19.71 -2.10
N ALA A 34 3.15 -19.09 -2.20
CA ALA A 34 2.97 -17.72 -2.66
C ALA A 34 2.86 -16.70 -1.52
N PHE A 35 2.66 -17.12 -0.27
CA PHE A 35 2.55 -16.23 0.90
C PHE A 35 3.63 -16.53 1.93
N LYS A 36 4.16 -15.49 2.55
CA LYS A 36 5.04 -15.59 3.72
C LYS A 36 4.23 -15.27 4.99
N GLY A 37 3.50 -16.26 5.50
CA GLY A 37 2.64 -16.14 6.68
C GLY A 37 1.17 -16.46 6.38
N ASP A 38 0.32 -16.26 7.39
CA ASP A 38 -1.13 -16.49 7.25
C ASP A 38 -1.76 -15.43 6.35
N ALA A 39 -2.51 -15.89 5.35
CA ALA A 39 -3.22 -15.04 4.40
C ALA A 39 -4.72 -15.24 4.54
N SER A 40 -5.47 -14.14 4.64
CA SER A 40 -6.92 -14.16 4.56
C SER A 40 -7.40 -14.61 3.17
N ASP A 41 -8.60 -15.16 3.11
CA ASP A 41 -9.23 -15.54 1.84
C ASP A 41 -9.32 -14.35 0.87
N ALA A 42 -9.52 -13.12 1.38
CA ALA A 42 -9.58 -11.91 0.56
C ALA A 42 -8.24 -11.56 -0.09
N GLN A 43 -7.14 -11.59 0.67
CA GLN A 43 -5.79 -11.38 0.13
C GLN A 43 -5.44 -12.47 -0.89
N PHE A 44 -5.85 -13.70 -0.60
CA PHE A 44 -5.61 -14.83 -1.48
C PHE A 44 -6.35 -14.66 -2.82
N ILE A 45 -7.64 -14.28 -2.78
CA ILE A 45 -8.42 -13.94 -3.98
C ILE A 45 -7.77 -12.80 -4.76
N ALA A 46 -7.30 -11.74 -4.09
CA ALA A 46 -6.66 -10.60 -4.74
C ALA A 46 -5.42 -11.02 -5.56
N LEU A 47 -4.56 -11.88 -5.01
CA LEU A 47 -3.41 -12.42 -5.73
C LEU A 47 -3.84 -13.26 -6.95
N LEU A 48 -4.83 -14.14 -6.77
CA LEU A 48 -5.30 -15.03 -7.84
C LEU A 48 -5.99 -14.28 -8.98
N ILE A 49 -6.64 -13.14 -8.71
CA ILE A 49 -7.20 -12.27 -9.76
C ILE A 49 -6.08 -11.79 -10.68
N VAL A 50 -5.01 -11.25 -10.11
CA VAL A 50 -3.86 -10.73 -10.88
C VAL A 50 -3.13 -11.87 -11.61
N ALA A 51 -2.94 -13.01 -10.95
CA ALA A 51 -2.34 -14.19 -11.56
C ALA A 51 -3.15 -14.66 -12.78
N ASN A 52 -4.48 -14.75 -12.64
CA ASN A 52 -5.36 -15.15 -13.74
C ASN A 52 -5.33 -14.14 -14.90
N GLN A 53 -5.37 -12.84 -14.59
CA GLN A 53 -5.35 -11.74 -15.55
C GLN A 53 -4.12 -11.78 -16.47
N TYR A 54 -2.94 -12.06 -15.90
CA TYR A 54 -1.67 -12.05 -16.62
C TYR A 54 -1.13 -13.44 -16.98
N GLY A 55 -1.88 -14.51 -16.71
CA GLY A 55 -1.42 -15.87 -16.99
C GLY A 55 -0.36 -16.41 -16.03
N LEU A 56 -0.06 -15.70 -14.93
CA LEU A 56 1.11 -15.97 -14.09
C LEU A 56 0.89 -17.17 -13.19
N ASN A 57 1.95 -17.96 -12.99
CA ASN A 57 1.95 -19.14 -12.16
C ASN A 57 2.48 -18.83 -10.73
N PRO A 58 1.62 -18.89 -9.70
CA PRO A 58 2.06 -18.64 -8.33
C PRO A 58 2.90 -19.77 -7.72
N TRP A 59 2.78 -21.01 -8.22
CA TRP A 59 3.55 -22.17 -7.73
C TRP A 59 5.02 -22.09 -8.12
N THR A 60 5.33 -21.51 -9.28
CA THR A 60 6.71 -21.28 -9.74
C THR A 60 7.28 -19.93 -9.26
N LYS A 61 6.52 -19.19 -8.44
CA LYS A 61 6.86 -17.83 -7.96
C LYS A 61 7.05 -16.80 -9.08
N GLU A 62 6.39 -17.00 -10.22
CA GLU A 62 6.25 -15.94 -11.21
C GLU A 62 5.47 -14.76 -10.63
N ILE A 63 4.53 -15.04 -9.73
CA ILE A 63 3.82 -14.06 -8.91
C ILE A 63 3.71 -14.55 -7.47
N TYR A 64 3.90 -13.65 -6.50
CA TYR A 64 3.75 -13.96 -5.08
C TYR A 64 3.26 -12.74 -4.30
N ALA A 65 2.71 -12.97 -3.11
CA ALA A 65 2.24 -11.89 -2.24
C ALA A 65 3.39 -11.33 -1.40
N PHE A 66 3.61 -10.02 -1.52
CA PHE A 66 4.49 -9.28 -0.63
C PHE A 66 3.65 -8.64 0.48
N PRO A 67 3.95 -8.89 1.77
CA PRO A 67 3.14 -8.37 2.87
C PRO A 67 3.28 -6.84 2.98
N ASP A 68 2.15 -6.15 3.14
CA ASP A 68 2.11 -4.73 3.48
C ASP A 68 2.00 -4.53 5.00
N LYS A 69 2.43 -3.36 5.49
CA LYS A 69 2.37 -2.99 6.92
C LYS A 69 0.95 -2.89 7.47
N GLN A 70 -0.06 -2.60 6.63
CA GLN A 70 -1.46 -2.50 7.05
C GLN A 70 -2.23 -3.82 6.93
N ASN A 71 -1.55 -4.96 7.11
CA ASN A 71 -2.17 -6.28 6.95
C ASN A 71 -2.80 -6.50 5.56
N GLY A 72 -2.24 -5.84 4.53
CA GLY A 72 -2.57 -5.98 3.12
C GLY A 72 -1.52 -6.82 2.38
N ILE A 73 -1.69 -6.98 1.06
CA ILE A 73 -0.68 -7.57 0.18
C ILE A 73 -0.44 -6.70 -1.05
N VAL A 74 0.81 -6.71 -1.54
CA VAL A 74 1.20 -6.19 -2.84
C VAL A 74 1.56 -7.38 -3.74
N PRO A 75 0.85 -7.60 -4.86
CA PRO A 75 1.21 -8.63 -5.83
C PRO A 75 2.55 -8.32 -6.50
N VAL A 76 3.56 -9.15 -6.24
CA VAL A 76 4.89 -9.02 -6.83
C VAL A 76 5.10 -10.05 -7.92
N VAL A 77 5.54 -9.59 -9.08
CA VAL A 77 5.90 -10.42 -10.22
C VAL A 77 7.42 -10.57 -10.27
N GLY A 78 7.88 -11.81 -10.27
CA GLY A 78 9.29 -12.16 -10.40
C GLY A 78 9.83 -11.87 -11.80
N VAL A 79 11.14 -11.86 -11.96
CA VAL A 79 11.80 -11.63 -13.27
C VAL A 79 11.34 -12.65 -14.31
N ASP A 80 11.17 -13.91 -13.90
CA ASP A 80 10.66 -14.97 -14.78
C ASP A 80 9.20 -14.74 -15.19
N GLY A 81 8.38 -14.22 -14.26
CA GLY A 81 6.99 -13.82 -14.56
C GLY A 81 6.92 -12.68 -15.56
N TRP A 82 7.76 -11.66 -15.40
CA TRP A 82 7.92 -10.57 -16.37
C TRP A 82 8.39 -11.08 -17.73
N SER A 83 9.41 -11.94 -17.75
CA SER A 83 9.91 -12.56 -18.98
C SER A 83 8.80 -13.33 -19.70
N ARG A 84 8.00 -14.13 -18.97
CA ARG A 84 6.90 -14.91 -19.54
C ARG A 84 5.84 -14.01 -20.19
N ILE A 85 5.32 -13.01 -19.48
CA ILE A 85 4.26 -12.13 -20.02
C ILE A 85 4.73 -11.27 -21.20
N ILE A 86 6.02 -10.94 -21.26
CA ILE A 86 6.60 -10.24 -22.40
C ILE A 86 6.65 -11.18 -23.62
N ASN A 87 7.20 -12.39 -23.43
CA ASN A 87 7.37 -13.35 -24.53
C ASN A 87 6.04 -13.91 -25.07
N GLU A 88 5.01 -14.01 -24.23
CA GLU A 88 3.67 -14.43 -24.65
C GLU A 88 2.87 -13.32 -25.35
N ASN A 89 3.34 -12.07 -25.30
CA ASN A 89 2.64 -10.98 -25.97
C ASN A 89 2.77 -11.12 -27.49
N GLN A 90 1.64 -11.24 -28.19
CA GLN A 90 1.60 -11.44 -29.64
C GLN A 90 2.35 -10.36 -30.43
N GLN A 91 2.38 -9.12 -29.90
CA GLN A 91 3.04 -7.98 -30.54
C GLN A 91 4.52 -7.87 -30.22
N PHE A 92 5.07 -8.68 -29.30
CA PHE A 92 6.50 -8.66 -29.01
C PHE A 92 7.33 -9.11 -30.23
N ASP A 93 8.33 -8.31 -30.59
CA ASP A 93 9.22 -8.53 -31.72
C ASP A 93 10.70 -8.47 -31.32
N GLY A 94 11.00 -8.82 -30.07
CA GLY A 94 12.35 -8.80 -29.53
C GLY A 94 12.66 -7.60 -28.65
N MET A 95 13.81 -7.69 -27.96
CA MET A 95 14.32 -6.65 -27.09
C MET A 95 15.85 -6.61 -27.14
N ASP A 96 16.39 -5.40 -26.98
CA ASP A 96 17.83 -5.16 -26.84
C ASP A 96 18.14 -4.43 -25.54
N PHE A 97 19.38 -4.59 -25.07
CA PHE A 97 19.91 -3.85 -23.94
C PHE A 97 21.22 -3.17 -24.32
N GLU A 98 21.30 -1.88 -24.00
CA GLU A 98 22.55 -1.13 -23.98
C GLU A 98 22.86 -0.80 -22.53
N GLN A 99 24.00 -1.29 -22.03
CA GLN A 99 24.34 -1.20 -20.62
C GLN A 99 25.81 -0.82 -20.43
N ASP A 100 26.04 0.13 -19.53
CA ASP A 100 27.35 0.52 -19.04
C ASP A 100 27.42 0.36 -17.50
N ASN A 101 28.28 1.13 -16.83
CA ASN A 101 28.42 1.08 -15.37
C ASN A 101 27.35 1.88 -14.62
N GLU A 102 26.77 2.88 -15.27
CA GLU A 102 25.92 3.91 -14.68
C GLU A 102 24.46 3.73 -15.08
N SER A 103 24.19 3.15 -16.25
CA SER A 103 22.86 3.09 -16.83
C SER A 103 22.59 1.78 -17.57
N CYS A 104 21.31 1.49 -17.76
CA CYS A 104 20.85 0.45 -18.67
C CYS A 104 19.63 0.93 -19.46
N THR A 105 19.74 0.93 -20.78
CA THR A 105 18.64 1.21 -21.69
C THR A 105 18.09 -0.09 -22.24
N CYS A 106 16.81 -0.36 -21.99
CA CYS A 106 16.06 -1.45 -22.62
C CYS A 106 15.27 -0.90 -23.81
N ARG A 107 15.35 -1.58 -24.95
CA ARG A 107 14.57 -1.28 -26.15
C ARG A 107 13.68 -2.48 -26.47
N ILE A 108 12.37 -2.27 -26.53
CA ILE A 108 11.41 -3.30 -26.93
C ILE A 108 10.85 -2.94 -28.30
N TYR A 109 10.93 -3.90 -29.21
CA TYR A 109 10.35 -3.80 -30.55
C TYR A 109 8.98 -4.47 -30.54
N ARG A 110 8.06 -3.86 -31.29
CA ARG A 110 6.73 -4.39 -31.48
C ARG A 110 6.42 -4.52 -32.95
N LYS A 111 5.74 -5.60 -33.32
CA LYS A 111 5.36 -5.90 -34.71
C LYS A 111 4.44 -4.84 -35.31
N ASP A 112 3.67 -4.15 -34.46
CA ASP A 112 2.69 -3.14 -34.85
C ASP A 112 3.22 -1.70 -34.79
N ARG A 113 4.54 -1.50 -34.62
CA ARG A 113 5.15 -0.16 -34.54
C ARG A 113 6.44 -0.06 -35.35
N ASN A 114 6.68 1.12 -35.93
CA ASN A 114 7.92 1.41 -36.67
C ASN A 114 9.06 1.91 -35.78
N HIS A 115 8.77 2.26 -34.52
CA HIS A 115 9.76 2.76 -33.57
C HIS A 115 9.69 1.94 -32.28
N PRO A 116 10.84 1.56 -31.70
CA PRO A 116 10.88 0.84 -30.45
C PRO A 116 10.43 1.73 -29.29
N ILE A 117 9.97 1.08 -28.22
CA ILE A 117 9.83 1.73 -26.91
C ILE A 117 11.19 1.60 -26.23
N CYS A 118 11.71 2.71 -25.70
CA CYS A 118 13.01 2.77 -25.06
C CYS A 118 12.86 3.33 -23.65
N VAL A 119 13.43 2.67 -22.66
CA VAL A 119 13.49 3.16 -21.27
C VAL A 119 14.91 2.99 -20.75
N THR A 120 15.43 4.05 -20.13
CA THR A 120 16.74 4.08 -19.48
C THR A 120 16.55 4.17 -17.98
N GLU A 121 17.17 3.25 -17.24
CA GLU A 121 17.25 3.28 -15.78
C GLU A 121 18.68 3.57 -15.34
N TRP A 122 18.82 4.34 -14.26
CA TRP A 122 20.10 4.77 -13.72
C TRP A 122 20.44 4.01 -12.43
N MET A 123 21.71 3.62 -12.30
CA MET A 123 22.23 2.81 -11.20
C MET A 123 22.07 3.52 -9.85
N ASP A 124 22.36 4.82 -9.80
CA ASP A 124 22.28 5.63 -8.59
C ASP A 124 20.84 5.80 -8.07
N GLU A 125 19.85 5.84 -8.95
CA GLU A 125 18.42 5.91 -8.58
C GLU A 125 17.82 4.55 -8.20
N CYS A 126 18.24 3.48 -8.88
CA CYS A 126 17.67 2.15 -8.70
C CYS A 126 18.34 1.34 -7.60
N ARG A 127 19.65 1.48 -7.42
CA ARG A 127 20.42 0.63 -6.53
C ARG A 127 19.93 0.77 -5.09
N ARG A 128 19.67 -0.38 -4.47
CA ARG A 128 19.30 -0.43 -3.06
C ARG A 128 20.49 -0.74 -2.19
N GLU A 129 20.63 0.02 -1.12
CA GLU A 129 21.60 -0.27 -0.06
C GLU A 129 21.22 -1.54 0.73
N PRO A 130 22.18 -2.19 1.41
CA PRO A 130 21.90 -3.33 2.28
C PRO A 130 20.84 -2.97 3.32
N PHE A 131 19.90 -3.88 3.57
CA PHE A 131 18.86 -3.63 4.57
C PHE A 131 19.30 -4.14 5.95
N LYS A 132 18.93 -3.40 7.00
CA LYS A 132 19.16 -3.80 8.38
C LYS A 132 17.91 -4.44 8.95
N THR A 133 18.07 -5.60 9.56
CA THR A 133 17.02 -6.26 10.35
C THR A 133 16.72 -5.44 11.61
N ARG A 134 15.59 -5.74 12.27
CA ARG A 134 15.21 -5.13 13.56
C ARG A 134 16.29 -5.34 14.65
N GLU A 135 17.07 -6.40 14.53
CA GLU A 135 18.18 -6.76 15.43
C GLU A 135 19.51 -6.08 15.05
N GLY A 136 19.51 -5.19 14.05
CA GLY A 136 20.69 -4.46 13.60
C GLY A 136 21.62 -5.25 12.68
N ARG A 137 21.32 -6.52 12.38
CA ARG A 137 22.08 -7.32 11.42
C ARG A 137 21.86 -6.81 10.00
N GLU A 138 22.94 -6.46 9.32
CA GLU A 138 22.93 -6.08 7.91
C GLU A 138 22.80 -7.33 7.03
N ILE A 139 21.88 -7.27 6.07
CA ILE A 139 21.67 -8.34 5.09
C ILE A 139 22.04 -7.80 3.71
N THR A 140 23.09 -8.41 3.14
CA THR A 140 23.55 -8.18 1.77
C THR A 140 22.55 -8.77 0.78
N GLY A 141 22.02 -7.94 -0.11
CA GLY A 141 21.01 -8.33 -1.10
C GLY A 141 21.56 -8.57 -2.52
N PRO A 142 20.67 -8.84 -3.48
CA PRO A 142 21.04 -9.01 -4.89
C PRO A 142 21.74 -7.78 -5.49
N TRP A 143 21.38 -6.57 -5.04
CA TRP A 143 21.99 -5.32 -5.48
C TRP A 143 23.48 -5.20 -5.11
N GLN A 144 23.94 -5.89 -4.06
CA GLN A 144 25.34 -5.88 -3.65
C GLN A 144 26.18 -6.90 -4.43
N SER A 145 25.59 -8.03 -4.83
CA SER A 145 26.30 -9.09 -5.55
C SER A 145 26.24 -8.93 -7.07
N HIS A 146 25.11 -8.46 -7.62
CA HIS A 146 24.87 -8.39 -9.06
C HIS A 146 24.15 -7.08 -9.48
N PRO A 147 24.71 -5.89 -9.16
CA PRO A 147 24.05 -4.61 -9.39
C PRO A 147 23.66 -4.37 -10.86
N LYS A 148 24.56 -4.69 -11.80
CA LYS A 148 24.29 -4.52 -13.25
C LYS A 148 23.17 -5.42 -13.74
N ARG A 149 23.09 -6.66 -13.25
CA ARG A 149 22.00 -7.58 -13.60
C ARG A 149 20.67 -7.07 -13.06
N MET A 150 20.66 -6.57 -11.82
CA MET A 150 19.48 -5.98 -11.20
C MET A 150 19.00 -4.75 -11.99
N LEU A 151 19.91 -3.84 -12.36
CA LEU A 151 19.58 -2.67 -13.17
C LEU A 151 18.98 -3.06 -14.53
N ARG A 152 19.53 -4.09 -15.18
CA ARG A 152 18.97 -4.60 -16.44
C ARG A 152 17.53 -5.13 -16.27
N HIS A 153 17.24 -5.81 -15.17
CA HIS A 153 15.87 -6.26 -14.88
C HIS A 153 14.93 -5.05 -14.68
N LYS A 154 15.37 -3.99 -13.99
CA LYS A 154 14.58 -2.77 -13.81
C LYS A 154 14.24 -2.13 -15.17
N ALA A 155 15.25 -1.95 -16.03
CA ALA A 155 15.05 -1.39 -17.37
C ALA A 155 14.09 -2.24 -18.21
N MET A 156 14.24 -3.56 -18.17
CA MET A 156 13.33 -4.50 -18.85
C MET A 156 11.87 -4.32 -18.38
N ILE A 157 11.66 -4.27 -17.07
CA ILE A 157 10.33 -4.19 -16.46
C ILE A 157 9.65 -2.86 -16.80
N GLN A 158 10.34 -1.73 -16.62
CA GLN A 158 9.77 -0.42 -16.93
C GLN A 158 9.51 -0.24 -18.44
N CYS A 159 10.41 -0.73 -19.29
CA CYS A 159 10.18 -0.73 -20.73
C CYS A 159 8.97 -1.58 -21.13
N ALA A 160 8.83 -2.78 -20.55
CA ALA A 160 7.70 -3.67 -20.81
C ALA A 160 6.35 -3.08 -20.38
N ARG A 161 6.31 -2.35 -19.26
CA ARG A 161 5.10 -1.63 -18.82
C ARG A 161 4.63 -0.63 -19.88
N LEU A 162 5.54 0.18 -20.41
CA LEU A 162 5.20 1.16 -21.43
C LEU A 162 4.89 0.50 -22.78
N ALA A 163 5.63 -0.56 -23.13
CA ALA A 163 5.46 -1.27 -24.38
C ALA A 163 4.11 -2.00 -24.46
N PHE A 164 3.64 -2.63 -23.37
CA PHE A 164 2.47 -3.50 -23.39
C PHE A 164 1.30 -3.05 -22.50
N GLY A 165 1.45 -1.95 -21.76
CA GLY A 165 0.41 -1.43 -20.88
C GLY A 165 0.17 -2.26 -19.62
N PHE A 166 1.20 -2.97 -19.13
CA PHE A 166 1.08 -3.77 -17.92
C PHE A 166 0.90 -2.88 -16.68
N ALA A 167 -0.20 -3.10 -15.94
CA ALA A 167 -0.60 -2.29 -14.79
C ALA A 167 -1.03 -3.15 -13.59
N GLY A 168 -0.85 -2.64 -12.38
CA GLY A 168 -1.28 -3.34 -11.14
C GLY A 168 -0.40 -4.54 -10.74
N ILE A 169 0.74 -4.73 -11.39
CA ILE A 169 1.80 -5.66 -10.98
C ILE A 169 3.05 -4.87 -10.63
N TYR A 170 3.87 -5.36 -9.71
CA TYR A 170 5.08 -4.67 -9.22
C TYR A 170 6.27 -5.62 -9.19
N ASP A 171 7.49 -5.10 -9.34
CA ASP A 171 8.67 -5.85 -8.92
C ASP A 171 8.91 -5.71 -7.41
N LYS A 172 9.82 -6.52 -6.88
CA LYS A 172 10.06 -6.58 -5.43
C LYS A 172 10.53 -5.24 -4.85
N ASP A 173 11.36 -4.51 -5.59
CA ASP A 173 11.91 -3.24 -5.10
C ASP A 173 10.83 -2.15 -5.07
N GLU A 174 9.94 -2.14 -6.08
CA GLU A 174 8.76 -1.27 -6.09
C GLU A 174 7.81 -1.58 -4.93
N ALA A 175 7.52 -2.86 -4.67
CA ALA A 175 6.66 -3.26 -3.56
C ALA A 175 7.25 -2.85 -2.20
N GLU A 176 8.55 -3.02 -2.01
CA GLU A 176 9.25 -2.56 -0.80
C GLU A 176 9.17 -1.03 -0.65
N ARG A 177 9.33 -0.25 -1.73
CA ARG A 177 9.15 1.21 -1.71
C ARG A 177 7.72 1.62 -1.38
N ILE A 178 6.72 0.90 -1.91
CA ILE A 178 5.31 1.12 -1.58
C ILE A 178 5.11 0.94 -0.07
N VAL A 179 5.62 -0.16 0.51
CA VAL A 179 5.50 -0.44 1.94
C VAL A 179 6.25 0.58 2.81
N GLU A 180 7.42 1.07 2.36
CA GLU A 180 8.15 2.15 3.02
C GLU A 180 7.35 3.46 3.01
N ASN A 181 6.80 3.85 1.86
CA ASN A 181 6.00 5.06 1.72
C ASN A 181 4.67 4.98 2.51
N THR A 182 3.99 3.84 2.50
CA THR A 182 2.78 3.61 3.32
C THR A 182 3.08 3.83 4.81
N ALA A 183 4.28 3.44 5.28
CA ALA A 183 4.71 3.70 6.64
C ALA A 183 4.88 5.19 6.94
N TYR A 184 5.51 5.91 6.01
CA TYR A 184 5.69 7.35 6.13
C TYR A 184 4.34 8.10 6.13
N THR A 185 3.37 7.64 5.32
CA THR A 185 2.02 8.22 5.33
C THR A 185 1.20 7.84 6.55
N ALA A 186 1.41 6.66 7.15
CA ALA A 186 0.76 6.28 8.40
C ALA A 186 1.31 7.06 9.60
N GLU A 187 2.53 7.59 9.50
CA GLU A 187 3.12 8.52 10.48
C GLU A 187 2.68 9.98 10.27
N ARG A 188 2.08 10.34 9.12
CA ARG A 188 1.33 11.59 9.02
C ARG A 188 0.08 11.45 9.89
N GLN A 189 -0.06 12.32 10.88
CA GLN A 189 -1.29 12.44 11.66
C GLN A 189 -2.49 12.43 10.70
N PRO A 190 -3.59 11.74 11.03
CA PRO A 190 -4.80 11.78 10.20
C PRO A 190 -5.11 13.23 9.87
N GLU A 191 -5.49 13.50 8.61
CA GLU A 191 -5.90 14.83 8.18
C GLU A 191 -6.83 15.41 9.25
N ARG A 192 -6.42 16.53 9.86
CA ARG A 192 -7.20 17.12 10.95
C ARG A 192 -8.47 17.67 10.35
N ASP A 193 -9.61 17.19 10.84
CA ASP A 193 -10.90 17.79 10.51
C ASP A 193 -10.91 19.24 10.99
N ILE A 194 -10.99 20.18 10.03
CA ILE A 194 -11.01 21.63 10.27
C ILE A 194 -12.43 22.21 10.20
N THR A 195 -13.46 21.37 10.15
CA THR A 195 -14.85 21.85 10.06
C THR A 195 -15.13 22.79 11.23
N PRO A 196 -15.51 24.06 10.98
CA PRO A 196 -15.75 25.01 12.05
C PRO A 196 -16.96 24.59 12.87
N VAL A 197 -16.98 24.99 14.15
CA VAL A 197 -18.13 24.76 15.02
C VAL A 197 -19.40 25.39 14.43
N ASN A 198 -20.51 24.67 14.47
CA ASN A 198 -21.81 25.18 14.03
C ASN A 198 -22.50 26.02 15.13
N ASP A 199 -23.42 26.88 14.71
CA ASP A 199 -24.10 27.84 15.60
C ASP A 199 -24.90 27.15 16.72
N GLU A 200 -25.52 26.00 16.42
CA GLU A 200 -26.31 25.23 17.39
C GLU A 200 -25.44 24.73 18.55
N THR A 201 -24.28 24.13 18.23
CA THR A 201 -23.33 23.64 19.24
C THR A 201 -22.76 24.80 20.05
N MET A 202 -22.44 25.92 19.40
CA MET A 202 -21.99 27.14 20.08
C MET A 202 -23.02 27.66 21.08
N GLN A 203 -24.29 27.68 20.68
CA GLN A 203 -25.37 28.15 21.53
C GLN A 203 -25.60 27.23 22.74
N GLU A 204 -25.50 25.91 22.56
CA GLU A 204 -25.57 24.94 23.67
C GLU A 204 -24.43 25.14 24.68
N ILE A 205 -23.20 25.34 24.20
CA ILE A 205 -22.04 25.60 25.06
C ILE A 205 -22.24 26.88 25.87
N ASN A 206 -22.66 27.97 25.22
CA ASN A 206 -22.93 29.25 25.88
C ASN A 206 -23.98 29.11 26.98
N THR A 207 -25.05 28.36 26.71
CA THR A 207 -26.13 28.13 27.68
C THR A 207 -25.62 27.40 28.93
N LEU A 208 -24.78 26.38 28.76
CA LEU A 208 -24.22 25.64 29.88
C LEU A 208 -23.17 26.42 30.65
N LEU A 209 -22.36 27.24 29.99
CA LEU A 209 -21.40 28.12 30.66
C LEU A 209 -22.11 29.09 31.61
N ILE A 210 -23.21 29.71 31.16
CA ILE A 210 -24.05 30.59 32.00
C ILE A 210 -24.63 29.80 33.18
N ALA A 211 -25.18 28.61 32.94
CA ALA A 211 -25.78 27.78 33.99
C ALA A 211 -24.76 27.32 35.06
N LEU A 212 -23.48 27.21 34.69
CA LEU A 212 -22.39 26.76 35.55
C LEU A 212 -21.60 27.90 36.20
N ASP A 213 -21.95 29.17 35.92
CA ASP A 213 -21.19 30.36 36.30
C ASP A 213 -19.72 30.29 35.82
N LYS A 214 -19.57 30.05 34.51
CA LYS A 214 -18.29 29.85 33.81
C LYS A 214 -18.18 30.73 32.58
N THR A 215 -16.95 31.08 32.19
CA THR A 215 -16.69 31.90 31.00
C THR A 215 -15.83 31.17 29.97
N TRP A 216 -15.82 31.68 28.74
CA TRP A 216 -14.93 31.17 27.70
C TRP A 216 -13.47 31.44 28.05
N ASP A 217 -13.14 32.68 28.40
CA ASP A 217 -11.76 33.13 28.54
C ASP A 217 -11.08 32.56 29.79
N ASP A 218 -11.80 32.46 30.92
CA ASP A 218 -11.21 32.05 32.19
C ASP A 218 -11.27 30.53 32.41
N ASP A 219 -12.24 29.83 31.82
CA ASP A 219 -12.48 28.40 32.09
C ASP A 219 -12.36 27.52 30.85
N LEU A 220 -13.14 27.78 29.80
CA LEU A 220 -13.32 26.81 28.72
C LEU A 220 -12.18 26.81 27.69
N LEU A 221 -11.70 27.98 27.26
CA LEU A 221 -10.59 28.10 26.30
C LEU A 221 -9.26 27.59 26.87
N PRO A 222 -8.88 27.86 28.14
CA PRO A 222 -7.70 27.26 28.76
C PRO A 222 -7.80 25.72 28.81
N LEU A 223 -8.97 25.19 29.19
CA LEU A 223 -9.21 23.75 29.24
C LEU A 223 -9.11 23.12 27.84
N CYS A 224 -9.73 23.73 26.83
CA CYS A 224 -9.66 23.26 25.45
C CYS A 224 -8.20 23.30 24.94
N SER A 225 -7.46 24.36 25.25
CA SER A 225 -6.05 24.48 24.86
C SER A 225 -5.18 23.37 25.45
N GLN A 226 -5.43 23.01 26.72
CA GLN A 226 -4.74 21.91 27.39
C GLN A 226 -5.11 20.54 26.81
N ILE A 227 -6.40 20.28 26.58
CA ILE A 227 -6.89 18.97 26.08
C ILE A 227 -6.45 18.73 24.64
N PHE A 228 -6.56 19.75 23.78
CA PHE A 228 -6.26 19.64 22.36
C PHE A 228 -4.79 19.95 22.02
N ARG A 229 -3.99 20.32 23.04
CA ARG A 229 -2.56 20.64 22.92
C ARG A 229 -2.28 21.67 21.83
N ARG A 230 -3.13 22.69 21.77
CA ARG A 230 -3.09 23.80 20.81
C ARG A 230 -3.42 25.08 21.55
N ASP A 231 -2.80 26.19 21.18
CA ASP A 231 -3.19 27.51 21.71
C ASP A 231 -4.52 27.91 21.05
N ILE A 232 -5.61 27.94 21.82
CA ILE A 232 -6.96 28.28 21.36
C ILE A 232 -7.38 29.58 22.06
N ARG A 233 -7.45 30.66 21.30
CA ARG A 233 -7.67 32.02 21.84
C ARG A 233 -9.07 32.57 21.59
N ALA A 234 -9.83 31.93 20.72
CA ALA A 234 -11.20 32.31 20.44
C ALA A 234 -12.08 31.07 20.26
N SER A 235 -13.37 31.18 20.58
CA SER A 235 -14.33 30.09 20.43
C SER A 235 -14.51 29.67 18.97
N SER A 236 -14.35 30.60 18.01
CA SER A 236 -14.35 30.33 16.57
C SER A 236 -13.16 29.49 16.08
N GLU A 237 -12.12 29.34 16.89
CA GLU A 237 -10.97 28.49 16.56
C GLU A 237 -11.23 27.02 16.88
N LEU A 238 -12.36 26.68 17.52
CA LEU A 238 -12.74 25.29 17.76
C LEU A 238 -13.33 24.67 16.49
N THR A 239 -12.89 23.45 16.21
CA THR A 239 -13.55 22.57 15.24
C THR A 239 -14.86 22.03 15.83
N GLN A 240 -15.78 21.59 14.97
CA GLN A 240 -17.03 20.97 15.40
C GLN A 240 -16.78 19.78 16.34
N ALA A 241 -15.78 18.94 16.02
CA ALA A 241 -15.44 17.79 16.85
C ALA A 241 -14.86 18.20 18.22
N GLU A 242 -14.03 19.24 18.28
CA GLU A 242 -13.52 19.79 19.54
C GLU A 242 -14.65 20.41 20.38
N ALA A 243 -15.55 21.16 19.75
CA ALA A 243 -16.70 21.78 20.40
C ALA A 243 -17.67 20.75 20.98
N VAL A 244 -17.97 19.66 20.27
CA VAL A 244 -18.82 18.57 20.78
C VAL A 244 -18.18 17.90 22.01
N LYS A 245 -16.85 17.72 22.03
CA LYS A 245 -16.13 17.21 23.20
C LYS A 245 -16.21 18.18 24.38
N ALA A 246 -15.94 19.47 24.15
CA ALA A 246 -16.06 20.51 25.16
C ALA A 246 -17.46 20.56 25.77
N LEU A 247 -18.49 20.50 24.91
CA LEU A 247 -19.89 20.42 25.30
C LEU A 247 -20.19 19.18 26.18
N GLY A 248 -19.63 18.02 25.82
CA GLY A 248 -19.74 16.80 26.61
C GLY A 248 -19.20 16.96 28.05
N PHE A 249 -18.04 17.59 28.21
CA PHE A 249 -17.46 17.87 29.53
C PHE A 249 -18.34 18.82 30.36
N LEU A 250 -18.89 19.86 29.73
CA LEU A 250 -19.82 20.78 30.41
C LEU A 250 -21.11 20.08 30.84
N LYS A 251 -21.69 19.23 29.98
CA LYS A 251 -22.88 18.43 30.31
C LYS A 251 -22.63 17.49 31.48
N GLN A 252 -21.47 16.83 31.51
CA GLN A 252 -21.08 15.97 32.63
C GLN A 252 -20.97 16.78 33.93
N LYS A 253 -20.25 17.90 33.91
CA LYS A 253 -20.07 18.78 35.09
C LYS A 253 -21.39 19.35 35.62
N ALA A 254 -22.30 19.74 34.72
CA ALA A 254 -23.64 20.18 35.09
C ALA A 254 -24.49 19.08 35.74
N THR A 255 -24.30 17.83 35.30
CA THR A 255 -24.97 16.67 35.90
C THR A 255 -24.43 16.38 37.30
N GLU A 256 -23.11 16.45 37.48
CA GLU A 256 -22.45 16.25 38.79
C GLU A 256 -22.86 17.32 39.82
N GLN A 257 -22.99 18.58 39.42
CA GLN A 257 -23.48 19.66 40.31
C GLN A 257 -24.95 19.48 40.72
N LYS A 258 -25.80 18.96 39.82
CA LYS A 258 -27.21 18.67 40.13
C LYS A 258 -27.41 17.48 41.08
N VAL A 259 -26.45 16.57 41.16
CA VAL A 259 -26.49 15.41 42.08
C VAL A 259 -25.96 15.80 43.47
N ALA A 260 -25.19 16.88 43.57
CA ALA A 260 -24.59 17.38 44.81
C ALA A 260 -25.41 18.47 45.53
N ALA A 261 -26.51 18.94 44.93
CA ALA A 261 -27.45 19.93 45.47
C ALA A 261 -28.74 19.26 45.96
#